data_AF-A0A1H5TP46-F1
#
_entry.id   AF-A0A1H5TP46-F1
#
_cell.length_a   1.000
_cell.length_b   1.000
_cell.length_c   1.000
_cell.angle_alpha   90.00
_cell.angle_beta   90.00
_cell.angle_gamma   90.00
#
_symmetry.space_group_name_H-M   'P 1'
#
loop_
_entity.id
_entity.type
_entity.pdbx_description
1 polymer ?
#
loop_
_entity_poly.entity_id
_entity_poly.type
_entity_poly.pdbx_seq_one_letter_code
_entity_poly.pdbx_strand_id
1 'polypeptide(L)'
;MENLIKEIKKPNKTLRFLKKYVLNKYVITIFLFLVWMVFFDNCSFLVINELDSNIAKNQKELIHYKSEYEKNNAFYVKLMNNKSAKERFARENYFMKKPNEEIFIIVVDSSNIAKSSQP
;
A
#
# COMPACT_ATOMS: atom_id res chain seq x y z
N MET A 1 -74.37 8.90 21.08
CA MET A 1 -73.87 7.95 22.11
C MET A 1 -73.40 6.64 21.44
N GLU A 2 -72.67 6.69 20.31
CA GLU A 2 -72.50 5.50 19.44
C GLU A 2 -71.05 5.09 19.14
N ASN A 3 -70.05 5.64 19.85
CA ASN A 3 -68.64 5.29 19.60
C ASN A 3 -67.90 4.85 20.87
N LEU A 4 -68.52 3.98 21.68
CA LEU A 4 -67.91 3.54 22.95
C LEU A 4 -67.52 2.06 23.00
N ILE A 5 -67.75 1.28 21.94
CA ILE A 5 -67.35 -0.12 21.90
C ILE A 5 -66.26 -0.29 20.86
N LYS A 6 -65.01 -0.19 21.33
CA LYS A 6 -63.82 -0.52 20.54
C LYS A 6 -63.66 -2.04 20.58
N GLU A 7 -63.81 -2.71 19.43
CA GLU A 7 -63.65 -4.16 19.36
C GLU A 7 -62.24 -4.59 19.78
N ILE A 8 -62.17 -5.51 20.74
CA ILE A 8 -60.91 -6.09 21.21
C ILE A 8 -60.46 -7.15 20.21
N LYS A 9 -59.70 -6.72 19.20
CA LYS A 9 -59.10 -7.62 18.22
C LYS A 9 -58.12 -8.57 18.92
N LYS A 10 -58.44 -9.88 18.96
CA LYS A 10 -57.59 -10.92 19.57
C LYS A 10 -56.18 -10.86 18.96
N PRO A 11 -55.11 -10.76 19.78
CA PRO A 11 -53.77 -10.65 19.26
C PRO A 11 -53.39 -11.91 18.49
N ASN A 12 -52.79 -11.73 17.31
CA ASN A 12 -52.33 -12.83 16.48
C ASN A 12 -51.33 -13.70 17.25
N LYS A 13 -51.42 -15.03 17.10
CA LYS A 13 -50.60 -16.02 17.81
C LYS A 13 -49.09 -15.77 17.61
N THR A 14 -48.71 -15.26 16.44
CA THR A 14 -47.34 -14.83 16.10
C THR A 14 -46.88 -13.64 16.94
N LEU A 15 -47.74 -12.65 17.14
CA LEU A 15 -47.45 -11.45 17.95
C LEU A 15 -47.21 -11.81 19.42
N ARG A 16 -47.94 -12.81 19.94
CA ARG A 16 -47.78 -13.31 21.30
C ARG A 16 -46.46 -14.07 21.48
N PHE A 17 -46.04 -14.84 20.48
CA PHE A 17 -44.72 -15.49 20.46
C PHE A 17 -43.60 -14.45 20.37
N LEU A 18 -43.71 -13.48 19.45
CA LEU A 18 -42.74 -12.40 19.30
C LEU A 18 -42.59 -11.60 20.60
N LYS A 19 -43.69 -11.29 21.29
CA LYS A 19 -43.64 -10.59 22.58
C LYS A 19 -42.97 -11.40 23.70
N LYS A 20 -43.09 -12.73 23.68
CA LYS A 20 -42.51 -13.59 24.71
C LYS A 20 -41.00 -13.80 24.54
N TYR A 21 -40.53 -13.92 23.30
CA TYR A 21 -39.12 -14.21 23.01
C TYR A 21 -38.32 -12.96 22.63
N VAL A 22 -38.89 -12.03 21.85
CA VAL A 22 -38.19 -10.84 21.34
C VAL A 22 -38.36 -9.63 22.25
N LEU A 23 -39.53 -9.42 22.88
CA LEU A 23 -39.74 -8.31 23.84
C LEU A 23 -39.24 -8.62 25.26
N ASN A 24 -38.41 -9.65 25.45
CA ASN A 24 -37.75 -9.86 26.73
C ASN A 24 -36.63 -8.83 26.91
N LYS A 25 -36.56 -8.17 28.07
CA LYS A 25 -35.56 -7.12 28.36
C LYS A 25 -34.13 -7.58 28.07
N TYR A 26 -33.81 -8.84 28.37
CA TYR A 26 -32.50 -9.43 28.14
C TYR A 26 -32.16 -9.57 26.65
N VAL A 27 -33.13 -9.95 25.81
CA VAL A 27 -32.93 -10.10 24.36
C VAL A 27 -32.75 -8.75 23.69
N ILE A 28 -33.52 -7.75 24.11
CA ILE A 28 -33.35 -6.37 23.61
C ILE A 28 -31.99 -5.82 24.03
N THR A 29 -31.56 -5.98 25.28
CA THR A 29 -30.25 -5.51 25.74
C THR A 29 -29.11 -6.20 24.98
N ILE A 30 -29.17 -7.52 24.78
CA ILE A 30 -28.17 -8.26 24.00
C ILE A 30 -28.17 -7.85 22.53
N PHE A 31 -29.35 -7.65 21.93
CA PHE A 31 -29.45 -7.21 20.55
C PHE A 31 -28.89 -5.80 20.37
N LEU A 32 -29.22 -4.88 21.26
CA LEU A 32 -28.66 -3.52 21.24
C LEU A 32 -27.14 -3.55 21.42
N PHE A 33 -26.65 -4.42 22.31
CA PHE A 33 -25.22 -4.62 22.54
C PHE A 33 -24.52 -5.23 21.31
N LEU A 34 -25.12 -6.21 20.63
CA LEU A 34 -24.59 -6.78 19.39
C LEU A 34 -24.58 -5.77 18.25
N VAL A 35 -25.66 -5.01 18.08
CA VAL A 35 -25.71 -3.93 17.09
C VAL A 35 -24.65 -2.88 17.41
N TRP A 36 -24.46 -2.53 18.68
CA TRP A 36 -23.37 -1.64 19.09
C TRP A 36 -22.00 -2.22 18.74
N MET A 37 -21.75 -3.49 19.07
CA MET A 37 -20.52 -4.22 18.75
C MET A 37 -20.30 -4.43 17.24
N VAL A 38 -21.31 -4.24 16.39
CA VAL A 38 -21.15 -4.42 14.93
C VAL A 38 -21.02 -3.08 14.21
N PHE A 39 -21.79 -2.07 14.63
CA PHE A 39 -21.80 -0.76 13.97
C PHE A 39 -20.81 0.23 14.57
N PHE A 40 -20.58 0.19 15.88
CA PHE A 40 -19.61 1.05 16.55
C PHE A 40 -18.24 0.38 16.74
N ASP A 41 -18.18 -0.96 16.74
CA ASP A 41 -16.90 -1.67 16.82
C ASP A 41 -16.25 -1.88 15.45
N ASN A 42 -14.93 -1.97 15.43
CA ASN A 42 -14.08 -1.92 14.24
C ASN A 42 -13.97 -3.27 13.50
N CYS A 43 -14.91 -4.20 13.70
CA CYS A 43 -15.01 -5.45 12.94
C CYS A 43 -15.54 -5.20 11.51
N SER A 44 -14.97 -4.21 10.83
CA SER A 44 -15.26 -3.89 9.45
C SER A 44 -14.42 -4.76 8.54
N PHE A 45 -15.08 -5.55 7.70
CA PHE A 45 -14.44 -6.30 6.61
C PHE A 45 -13.60 -5.39 5.70
N LEU A 46 -13.97 -4.11 5.57
CA LEU A 46 -13.22 -3.12 4.79
C LEU A 46 -11.84 -2.87 5.40
N VAL A 47 -11.77 -2.75 6.73
CA VAL A 47 -10.51 -2.54 7.46
C VAL A 47 -9.58 -3.72 7.25
N ILE A 48 -10.08 -4.95 7.34
CA ILE A 48 -9.29 -6.16 7.10
C ILE A 48 -8.72 -6.20 5.68
N ASN A 49 -9.54 -5.87 4.67
CA ASN A 49 -9.07 -5.83 3.28
C ASN A 49 -8.03 -4.71 3.04
N GLU A 50 -8.18 -3.56 3.71
CA GLU A 50 -7.18 -2.50 3.68
C GLU A 50 -5.86 -2.94 4.33
N LEU A 51 -5.94 -3.62 5.48
CA LEU A 51 -4.77 -4.19 6.15
C LEU A 51 -4.05 -5.22 5.26
N ASP A 52 -4.79 -6.13 4.61
CA ASP A 52 -4.22 -7.10 3.69
C ASP A 52 -3.55 -6.43 2.48
N SER A 53 -4.17 -5.38 1.94
CA SER A 53 -3.56 -4.57 0.87
C SER A 53 -2.25 -3.92 1.33
N ASN A 54 -2.22 -3.38 2.55
CA ASN A 54 -1.04 -2.76 3.12
C ASN A 54 0.07 -3.79 3.38
N ILE A 55 -0.28 -4.99 3.85
CA ILE A 55 0.67 -6.10 4.01
C ILE A 55 1.27 -6.47 2.64
N ALA A 56 0.46 -6.61 1.61
CA ALA A 56 0.93 -6.95 0.26
C ALA A 56 1.87 -5.86 -0.31
N LYS A 57 1.53 -4.57 -0.10
CA LYS A 57 2.40 -3.44 -0.49
C LYS A 57 3.76 -3.50 0.23
N ASN A 58 3.74 -3.65 1.55
CA ASN A 58 4.97 -3.73 2.36
C ASN A 58 5.85 -4.92 1.94
N GLN A 59 5.25 -6.08 1.66
CA GLN A 59 5.99 -7.24 1.15
C GLN A 59 6.62 -6.97 -0.22
N LYS A 60 5.88 -6.30 -1.12
CA LYS A 60 6.39 -5.95 -2.45
C LYS A 60 7.58 -4.98 -2.35
N GLU A 61 7.49 -3.96 -1.49
CA GLU A 61 8.58 -3.04 -1.23
C GLU A 61 9.80 -3.76 -0.65
N LEU A 62 9.58 -4.64 0.34
CA LEU A 62 10.65 -5.45 0.92
C LEU A 62 11.37 -6.30 -0.13
N ILE A 63 10.63 -6.98 -1.00
CA ILE A 63 11.19 -7.78 -2.09
C ILE A 63 11.99 -6.89 -3.06
N HIS A 64 11.44 -5.73 -3.42
CA HIS A 64 12.11 -4.78 -4.31
C HIS A 64 13.46 -4.33 -3.73
N TYR A 65 13.47 -3.80 -2.51
CA TYR A 65 14.70 -3.32 -1.87
C TYR A 65 15.70 -4.44 -1.63
N LYS A 66 15.24 -5.66 -1.28
CA LYS A 66 16.13 -6.81 -1.14
C LYS A 66 16.81 -7.16 -2.48
N SER A 67 16.05 -7.15 -3.57
CA SER A 67 16.61 -7.42 -4.91
C SER A 67 17.62 -6.36 -5.35
N GLU A 68 17.35 -5.09 -5.08
CA GLU A 68 18.27 -3.99 -5.39
C GLU A 68 19.52 -4.04 -4.50
N TYR A 69 19.36 -4.40 -3.22
CA TYR A 69 20.48 -4.63 -2.32
C TYR A 69 21.39 -5.76 -2.83
N GLU A 70 20.84 -6.89 -3.25
CA GLU A 70 21.63 -8.02 -3.76
C GLU A 70 22.41 -7.63 -5.03
N LYS A 71 21.78 -6.93 -5.97
CA LYS A 71 22.44 -6.41 -7.18
C LYS A 71 23.56 -5.43 -6.84
N ASN A 72 23.27 -4.44 -5.99
CA ASN A 72 24.24 -3.42 -5.60
C ASN A 72 25.38 -4.01 -4.78
N ASN A 73 25.12 -4.97 -3.91
CA ASN A 73 26.13 -5.66 -3.14
C ASN A 73 27.05 -6.49 -4.04
N ALA A 74 26.49 -7.23 -5.01
CA ALA A 74 27.30 -7.95 -6.00
C ALA A 74 28.19 -6.99 -6.82
N PHE A 75 27.63 -5.85 -7.25
CA PHE A 75 28.38 -4.81 -7.94
C PHE A 75 29.49 -4.21 -7.06
N TYR A 76 29.17 -3.87 -5.80
CA TYR A 76 30.09 -3.32 -4.82
C TYR A 76 31.27 -4.27 -4.56
N VAL A 77 30.99 -5.55 -4.31
CA VAL A 77 32.02 -6.57 -4.08
C VAL A 77 32.94 -6.69 -5.30
N LYS A 78 32.38 -6.72 -6.52
CA LYS A 78 33.15 -6.74 -7.76
C LYS A 78 34.04 -5.50 -7.90
N LEU A 79 33.53 -4.33 -7.54
CA LEU A 79 34.25 -3.05 -7.61
C LEU A 79 35.37 -2.99 -6.57
N MET A 80 35.12 -3.49 -5.35
CA MET A 80 36.10 -3.42 -4.26
C MET A 80 37.26 -4.39 -4.46
N ASN A 81 36.99 -5.59 -5.00
CA ASN A 81 37.99 -6.62 -5.25
C ASN A 81 38.83 -6.34 -6.50
N ASN A 82 38.38 -5.50 -7.44
CA ASN A 82 39.12 -5.18 -8.66
C ASN A 82 39.48 -3.69 -8.76
N LYS A 83 40.77 -3.39 -8.57
CA LYS A 83 41.33 -2.02 -8.65
C LYS A 83 41.06 -1.33 -9.99
N SER A 84 41.19 -2.06 -11.11
CA SER A 84 40.96 -1.48 -12.45
C SER A 84 39.49 -1.11 -12.68
N ALA A 85 38.57 -1.97 -12.24
CA ALA A 85 37.14 -1.70 -12.32
C ALA A 85 36.75 -0.49 -11.46
N LYS A 86 37.35 -0.36 -10.27
CA LYS A 86 37.17 0.77 -9.37
C LYS A 86 37.61 2.10 -9.97
N GLU A 87 38.81 2.13 -10.55
CA GLU A 87 39.35 3.33 -11.21
C GLU A 87 38.51 3.72 -12.42
N ARG A 88 38.10 2.75 -13.24
CA ARG A 88 37.20 2.98 -14.39
C ARG A 88 35.86 3.59 -13.95
N PHE A 89 35.22 3.01 -12.94
CA PHE A 89 33.95 3.52 -12.42
C PHE A 89 34.07 4.95 -11.86
N ALA A 90 35.14 5.24 -11.12
CA ALA A 90 35.42 6.57 -10.59
C ALA A 90 35.67 7.62 -11.69
N ARG A 91 36.34 7.23 -12.78
CA ARG A 91 36.57 8.10 -13.95
C ARG A 91 35.29 8.34 -14.76
N GLU A 92 34.50 7.30 -15.02
CA GLU A 92 33.30 7.39 -15.86
C GLU A 92 32.13 8.09 -15.14
N ASN A 93 31.91 7.81 -13.84
CA ASN A 93 30.73 8.31 -13.12
C ASN A 93 31.02 9.58 -12.30
N TYR A 94 32.25 9.74 -11.82
CA TYR A 94 32.64 10.82 -10.92
C TYR A 94 33.76 11.72 -11.48
N PHE A 95 34.23 11.46 -12.71
CA PHE A 95 35.30 12.22 -13.36
C PHE A 95 36.57 12.39 -12.50
N MET A 96 36.85 11.42 -11.63
CA MET A 96 38.04 11.46 -10.78
C MET A 96 39.31 11.32 -11.61
N LYS A 97 40.35 12.10 -11.29
CA LYS A 97 41.67 12.06 -11.92
C LYS A 97 42.79 12.02 -10.90
N LYS A 98 43.97 11.56 -11.33
CA LYS A 98 45.18 11.71 -10.52
C LYS A 98 45.70 13.15 -10.60
N PRO A 99 46.49 13.61 -9.61
CA PRO A 99 47.01 14.99 -9.59
C PRO A 99 47.86 15.35 -10.83
N ASN A 100 48.48 14.35 -11.45
CA ASN A 100 49.36 14.49 -12.62
C ASN A 100 48.65 14.17 -13.95
N GLU A 101 47.32 14.18 -13.99
CA GLU A 101 46.54 13.88 -15.20
C GLU A 101 45.64 15.07 -15.58
N GLU A 102 45.55 15.34 -16.89
CA GLU A 102 44.64 16.33 -17.48
C GLU A 102 43.47 15.61 -18.17
N ILE A 103 42.23 16.07 -17.92
CA ILE A 103 41.02 15.52 -18.53
C ILE A 103 40.61 16.46 -19.67
N PHE A 104 40.48 15.90 -20.88
CA PHE A 104 39.90 16.59 -22.03
C PHE A 104 38.50 16.05 -22.28
N ILE A 105 37.47 16.89 -22.16
CA ILE A 105 36.09 16.55 -22.54
C ILE A 105 35.89 17.04 -23.97
N ILE A 106 35.81 16.12 -24.92
CA ILE A 106 35.56 16.44 -26.32
C ILE A 106 34.05 16.59 -26.49
N VAL A 107 33.57 17.84 -26.54
CA VAL A 107 32.19 18.13 -26.93
C VAL A 107 32.18 18.29 -28.43
N VAL A 108 31.56 17.34 -29.13
CA VAL A 108 31.33 17.50 -30.57
C VAL A 108 30.23 18.54 -30.73
N ASP A 109 30.59 19.71 -31.22
CA ASP A 109 29.65 20.78 -31.51
C ASP A 109 28.80 20.33 -32.72
N SER A 110 27.55 19.91 -32.48
CA SER A 110 26.62 19.43 -33.51
C SER A 110 26.39 20.46 -34.64
N SER A 111 26.72 21.73 -34.39
CA SER A 111 26.69 22.84 -35.34
C SER A 111 27.70 22.71 -36.50
N ASN A 112 28.81 22.00 -36.31
CA ASN A 112 29.85 21.80 -37.34
C ASN A 112 29.68 20.51 -38.15
N ILE A 113 28.89 19.55 -37.68
CA ILE A 113 28.58 18.30 -38.39
C ILE A 113 27.70 18.56 -39.61
N ALA A 114 26.83 19.58 -39.54
CA ALA A 114 25.99 20.02 -40.65
C ALA A 114 26.75 20.78 -41.76
N LYS A 115 27.97 21.27 -41.50
CA LYS A 115 28.78 22.01 -42.48
C LYS A 115 29.75 21.13 -43.28
N SER A 116 30.09 19.93 -42.80
CA SER A 116 30.99 19.00 -43.50
C SER A 116 30.28 17.97 -44.39
N SER A 117 28.95 18.01 -44.43
CA SER A 117 28.09 17.10 -45.20
C SER A 117 27.32 17.78 -46.33
N GLN A 118 27.69 19.02 -46.70
CA GLN A 118 27.31 19.62 -47.97
C GLN A 118 28.50 19.52 -48.95
N PRO A 119 28.27 19.06 -50.20
CA PRO A 119 29.31 18.87 -51.21
C PRO A 119 29.97 20.18 -51.66
#